data_AF-A0A7X3UJ26-F1
#
_entry.id   AF-A0A7X3UJ26-F1
#
_cell.length_a   1.000
_cell.length_b   1.000
_cell.length_c   1.000
_cell.angle_alpha   90.00
_cell.angle_beta   90.00
_cell.angle_gamma   90.00
#
_symmetry.space_group_name_H-M   'P 1'
#
loop_
_entity.id
_entity.type
_entity.pdbx_description
1 polymer ?
#
loop_
_entity_poly.entity_id
_entity_poly.type
_entity_poly.pdbx_seq_one_letter_code
_entity_poly.pdbx_strand_id
1 'polypeptide(L)'
;MKTLIFSAILCCIIALPAVAELTPEDLDKIRLIVKEEVKAEIKPIEIRLQTVEQKVSNIQGRLDGIEKRIAQSNNIMYALIALIIFAIGLPAWQNRRDRKENSKIEELARKVKELEERETVNP
;
A
#
# COMPACT_ATOMS: atom_id res chain seq x y z
N MET A 1 -82.48 -5.70 35.23
CA MET A 1 -81.18 -4.98 35.21
C MET A 1 -80.09 -5.69 36.00
N LYS A 2 -80.32 -6.13 37.25
CA LYS A 2 -79.31 -6.83 38.07
C LYS A 2 -78.76 -8.13 37.45
N THR A 3 -79.59 -8.87 36.72
CA THR A 3 -79.20 -10.13 36.03
C THR A 3 -78.29 -9.89 34.82
N LEU A 4 -78.47 -8.78 34.11
CA LEU A 4 -77.62 -8.41 32.96
C LEU A 4 -76.24 -7.93 33.42
N ILE A 5 -76.17 -7.22 34.54
CA ILE A 5 -74.90 -6.78 35.14
C ILE A 5 -74.10 -8.00 35.65
N PHE A 6 -74.75 -8.96 36.30
CA PHE A 6 -74.11 -10.21 36.71
C PHE A 6 -73.58 -11.03 35.53
N SER A 7 -74.36 -11.12 34.44
CA SER A 7 -73.96 -11.79 33.20
C SER A 7 -72.73 -11.12 32.58
N ALA A 8 -72.70 -9.78 32.51
CA ALA A 8 -71.57 -9.03 31.97
C ALA A 8 -70.30 -9.21 32.82
N ILE A 9 -70.42 -9.16 34.15
CA ILE A 9 -69.29 -9.37 35.08
C ILE A 9 -68.76 -10.81 34.98
N LEU A 10 -69.66 -11.80 34.91
CA LEU A 10 -69.28 -13.20 34.74
C LEU A 10 -68.59 -13.44 33.39
N CYS A 11 -69.05 -12.79 32.33
CA CYS A 11 -68.43 -12.84 31.01
C CYS A 11 -67.04 -12.19 31.00
N CYS A 12 -66.86 -11.08 31.71
CA CYS A 12 -65.54 -10.46 31.90
C CYS A 12 -64.58 -11.39 32.67
N ILE A 13 -65.02 -12.03 33.76
CA ILE A 13 -64.17 -12.92 34.56
C ILE A 13 -63.71 -14.15 33.77
N ILE A 14 -64.58 -14.71 32.92
CA ILE A 14 -64.26 -15.90 32.11
C ILE A 14 -63.38 -15.55 30.89
N ALA A 15 -63.52 -14.35 30.35
CA ALA A 15 -62.71 -13.89 29.20
C ALA A 15 -61.31 -13.37 29.58
N LEU A 16 -61.01 -13.22 30.88
CA LEU A 16 -59.81 -12.54 31.37
C LEU A 16 -58.50 -13.37 31.51
N PRO A 17 -58.43 -14.72 31.40
CA PRO A 17 -57.13 -15.40 31.38
C PRO A 17 -56.71 -15.72 29.94
N ALA A 18 -56.83 -14.74 29.03
CA ALA A 18 -56.13 -14.76 27.74
C ALA A 18 -55.08 -13.64 27.69
N VAL A 19 -54.71 -13.09 28.84
CA VAL A 19 -53.44 -12.38 28.98
C VAL A 19 -52.37 -13.46 28.84
N ALA A 20 -51.68 -13.46 27.70
CA ALA A 20 -50.50 -14.29 27.49
C ALA A 20 -49.43 -13.86 28.50
N GLU A 21 -49.50 -14.40 29.71
CA GLU A 21 -48.44 -14.29 30.69
C GLU A 21 -47.25 -15.05 30.12
N LEU A 22 -46.26 -14.30 29.63
CA LEU A 22 -45.01 -14.84 29.15
C LEU A 22 -44.34 -15.50 30.35
N THR A 23 -44.44 -16.83 30.44
CA THR A 23 -43.87 -17.55 31.57
C THR A 23 -42.34 -17.50 31.49
N PRO A 24 -41.63 -17.69 32.62
CA PRO A 24 -40.17 -17.81 32.59
C PRO A 24 -39.68 -18.90 31.62
N GLU A 25 -40.44 -19.99 31.47
CA GLU A 25 -40.15 -21.07 30.52
C GLU A 25 -40.28 -20.63 29.06
N ASP A 26 -41.27 -19.79 28.73
CA ASP A 26 -41.42 -19.23 27.39
C ASP A 26 -40.29 -18.25 27.07
N LEU A 27 -39.83 -17.48 28.06
CA LEU A 27 -38.66 -16.60 27.91
C LEU A 27 -37.38 -17.39 27.63
N ASP A 28 -37.18 -18.54 28.30
CA ASP A 28 -36.02 -19.40 28.07
C ASP A 28 -36.07 -20.06 26.68
N LYS A 29 -37.24 -20.48 26.21
CA LYS A 29 -37.42 -20.97 24.83
C LYS A 29 -37.12 -19.88 23.80
N ILE A 30 -37.63 -18.66 24.00
CA ILE A 30 -37.34 -17.52 23.13
C ILE A 30 -35.83 -17.23 23.10
N ARG A 31 -35.18 -17.22 24.27
CA ARG A 31 -33.71 -17.05 24.35
C ARG A 31 -32.95 -18.14 23.61
N LEU A 32 -33.41 -19.39 23.69
CA LEU A 32 -32.79 -20.50 22.98
C LEU A 32 -32.90 -20.32 21.46
N ILE A 33 -34.11 -20.02 20.97
CA ILE A 33 -34.38 -19.80 19.53
C ILE A 33 -33.54 -18.63 19.01
N VAL A 34 -33.56 -17.49 19.69
CA VAL A 34 -32.76 -16.32 19.31
C VAL A 34 -31.26 -16.65 19.29
N LYS A 35 -30.77 -17.42 20.26
CA LYS A 35 -29.36 -17.82 20.31
C LYS A 35 -28.99 -18.75 19.15
N GLU A 36 -29.89 -19.63 18.73
CA GLU A 36 -29.69 -20.53 17.59
C GLU A 36 -29.71 -19.78 16.27
N GLU A 37 -30.69 -18.90 16.05
CA GLU A 37 -30.76 -18.05 14.85
C GLU A 37 -29.54 -17.12 14.75
N VAL A 38 -29.19 -16.42 15.82
CA VAL A 38 -28.01 -15.54 15.86
C VAL A 38 -26.74 -16.34 15.57
N LYS A 39 -26.59 -17.55 16.13
CA LYS A 39 -25.45 -18.43 15.79
C LYS A 39 -25.46 -18.88 14.33
N ALA A 40 -26.64 -19.16 13.78
CA ALA A 40 -26.77 -19.55 12.38
C ALA A 40 -26.36 -18.42 11.43
N GLU A 41 -26.63 -17.16 11.80
CA GLU A 41 -26.22 -15.98 11.03
C GLU A 41 -24.75 -15.58 11.24
N ILE A 42 -24.20 -15.76 12.45
CA ILE A 42 -22.80 -15.39 12.75
C ILE A 42 -21.81 -16.34 12.06
N LYS A 43 -22.08 -17.64 12.01
CA LYS A 43 -21.19 -18.64 11.37
C LYS A 43 -20.79 -18.29 9.92
N PRO A 44 -21.71 -17.98 8.99
CA PRO A 44 -21.33 -17.60 7.64
C PRO A 44 -20.56 -16.28 7.60
N ILE A 45 -20.82 -15.36 8.53
CA ILE A 45 -20.06 -14.10 8.65
C ILE A 45 -18.60 -14.41 9.04
N GLU A 46 -18.36 -15.26 10.04
CA GLU A 46 -17.01 -15.68 10.45
C GLU A 46 -16.24 -16.32 9.29
N ILE A 47 -16.87 -17.20 8.52
CA ILE A 47 -16.25 -17.84 7.35
C ILE A 47 -15.89 -16.80 6.28
N ARG A 48 -16.78 -15.84 6.03
CA ARG A 48 -16.50 -14.75 5.09
C ARG A 48 -15.36 -13.87 5.57
N LEU A 49 -15.28 -13.63 6.88
CA LEU A 49 -14.22 -12.83 7.49
C LEU A 49 -12.86 -13.52 7.36
N GLN A 50 -12.77 -14.82 7.64
CA GLN A 50 -11.57 -15.62 7.39
C GLN A 50 -11.15 -15.61 5.91
N THR A 51 -12.12 -15.70 4.99
CA THR A 51 -11.86 -15.61 3.55
C THR A 51 -11.32 -14.23 3.17
N VAL A 52 -11.84 -13.17 3.77
CA VAL A 52 -11.34 -11.80 3.56
C VAL A 52 -9.92 -11.66 4.10
N GLU A 53 -9.62 -12.15 5.30
CA GLU A 53 -8.28 -12.14 5.87
C GLU A 53 -7.26 -12.85 4.97
N GLN A 54 -7.61 -14.03 4.46
CA GLN A 54 -6.75 -14.78 3.54
C GLN A 54 -6.49 -14.00 2.24
N LYS A 55 -7.53 -13.34 1.68
CA LYS A 55 -7.38 -12.49 0.49
C LYS A 55 -6.50 -11.29 0.76
N VAL A 56 -6.65 -10.63 1.91
CA VAL A 56 -5.83 -9.49 2.32
C VAL A 56 -4.37 -9.92 2.47
N SER A 57 -4.11 -11.04 3.14
CA SER A 57 -2.77 -11.62 3.27
C SER A 57 -2.12 -11.92 1.90
N ASN A 58 -2.87 -12.50 0.97
CA ASN A 58 -2.39 -12.74 -0.39
C ASN A 58 -2.10 -11.42 -1.15
N ILE A 59 -2.94 -10.40 -0.98
CA ILE A 59 -2.70 -9.08 -1.57
C ILE A 59 -1.42 -8.45 -1.03
N GLN A 60 -1.18 -8.53 0.28
CA GLN A 60 0.05 -8.04 0.90
C GLN A 60 1.28 -8.72 0.30
N GLY A 61 1.29 -10.06 0.19
CA GLY A 61 2.41 -10.78 -0.44
C GLY A 61 2.65 -10.39 -1.90
N ARG A 62 1.58 -10.10 -2.65
CA ARG A 62 1.70 -9.60 -4.04
C ARG A 62 2.28 -8.18 -4.09
N LEU A 63 1.89 -7.31 -3.16
CA LEU A 63 2.42 -5.95 -3.07
C LEU A 63 3.91 -5.96 -2.72
N ASP A 64 4.35 -6.78 -1.77
CA ASP A 64 5.77 -6.96 -1.44
C ASP A 64 6.58 -7.44 -2.65
N GLY A 65 5.99 -8.35 -3.44
CA GLY A 65 6.60 -8.83 -4.69
C GLY A 65 6.74 -7.73 -5.75
N ILE A 66 5.74 -6.84 -5.86
CA ILE A 66 5.78 -5.69 -6.77
C ILE A 66 6.83 -4.69 -6.30
N GLU A 67 6.90 -4.39 -5.01
CA GLU A 67 7.86 -3.44 -4.44
C GLU A 67 9.31 -3.88 -4.71
N LYS A 68 9.62 -5.16 -4.52
CA LYS A 68 10.94 -5.72 -4.85
C LYS A 68 11.29 -5.57 -6.33
N ARG A 69 10.33 -5.81 -7.23
CA ARG A 69 10.53 -5.67 -8.69
C ARG A 69 10.76 -4.21 -9.08
N ILE A 70 10.03 -3.27 -8.48
CA ILE A 70 10.23 -1.84 -8.70
C ILE A 70 11.60 -1.41 -8.20
N ALA A 71 12.01 -1.84 -7.00
CA ALA A 71 13.34 -1.54 -6.47
C ALA A 71 14.45 -2.06 -7.39
N GLN A 72 14.32 -3.30 -7.88
CA GLN A 72 15.26 -3.87 -8.84
C GLN A 72 15.30 -3.08 -10.16
N SER A 73 14.14 -2.73 -10.71
CA SER A 73 14.02 -1.91 -11.91
C SER A 73 14.70 -0.55 -11.75
N ASN A 74 14.48 0.11 -10.60
CA ASN A 74 15.08 1.40 -10.28
C ASN A 74 16.61 1.28 -10.18
N ASN A 75 17.13 0.24 -9.52
CA ASN A 75 18.57 0.02 -9.41
C ASN A 75 19.22 -0.17 -10.78
N ILE A 76 18.59 -0.94 -11.67
CA ILE A 76 19.08 -1.12 -13.05
C ILE A 76 19.05 0.21 -13.80
N MET A 77 17.97 0.98 -13.68
CA MET A 77 17.85 2.29 -14.31
C MET A 77 18.97 3.23 -13.85
N TYR A 78 19.24 3.33 -12.55
CA TYR A 78 20.35 4.14 -12.03
C TYR A 78 21.71 3.67 -12.53
N ALA A 79 21.94 2.35 -12.60
CA ALA A 79 23.18 1.80 -13.15
C ALA A 79 23.37 2.16 -14.64
N LEU A 80 22.29 2.09 -15.44
CA LEU A 80 22.33 2.48 -16.86
C LEU A 80 22.61 3.98 -17.03
N ILE A 81 21.97 4.84 -16.23
CA ILE A 81 22.23 6.28 -16.23
C ILE A 81 23.70 6.56 -15.89
N ALA A 82 24.24 5.90 -14.86
CA ALA A 82 25.64 6.04 -14.47
C ALA A 82 26.59 5.59 -15.60
N LEU A 83 26.29 4.49 -16.30
CA LEU A 83 27.07 4.02 -17.44
C LEU A 83 27.06 5.01 -18.60
N ILE A 84 25.91 5.62 -18.91
CA ILE A 84 25.82 6.62 -19.98
C ILE A 84 26.66 7.85 -19.64
N ILE A 85 26.56 8.35 -18.39
CA ILE A 85 27.36 9.47 -17.91
C ILE A 85 28.85 9.14 -18.00
N PHE A 86 29.25 7.93 -17.62
CA PHE A 86 30.63 7.49 -17.72
C PHE A 86 31.11 7.41 -19.18
N ALA A 87 30.33 6.79 -20.06
CA ALA A 87 30.68 6.56 -21.45
C ALA A 87 30.77 7.84 -22.28
N ILE A 88 29.91 8.83 -22.04
CA ILE A 88 29.87 10.09 -22.81
C ILE A 88 30.59 11.21 -22.07
N GLY A 89 30.40 11.29 -20.75
CA GLY A 89 30.92 12.37 -19.92
C GLY A 89 32.45 12.33 -19.78
N LEU A 90 33.06 11.15 -19.60
CA LEU A 90 34.51 11.06 -19.46
C LEU A 90 35.26 11.45 -20.74
N PRO A 91 34.93 10.95 -21.95
CA PRO A 91 35.60 11.37 -23.17
C PRO A 91 35.38 12.86 -23.46
N ALA A 92 34.17 13.37 -23.21
CA ALA A 92 33.86 14.79 -23.39
C ALA A 92 34.67 15.69 -22.44
N TRP A 93 34.88 15.26 -21.20
CA TRP A 93 35.70 15.98 -20.22
C TRP A 93 37.19 15.91 -20.56
N GLN A 94 37.69 14.72 -20.92
CA GLN A 94 39.09 14.51 -21.34
C GLN A 94 39.43 15.38 -22.55
N ASN A 95 38.61 15.35 -23.61
CA ASN A 95 38.83 16.16 -24.81
C ASN A 95 38.88 17.67 -24.51
N ARG A 96 38.09 18.16 -23.53
CA ARG A 96 38.17 19.56 -23.10
C ARG A 96 39.47 19.87 -22.34
N ARG A 97 39.97 18.92 -21.57
CA ARG A 97 41.23 19.05 -20.83
C ARG A 97 42.42 19.05 -21.79
N ASP A 98 42.45 18.10 -22.72
CA ASP A 98 43.53 17.94 -23.70
C ASP A 98 43.68 19.19 -24.56
N ARG A 99 42.58 19.85 -24.95
CA ARG A 99 42.62 21.13 -25.67
C ARG A 99 43.34 22.24 -24.90
N LYS A 100 43.15 22.31 -23.58
CA LYS A 100 43.79 23.32 -22.73
C LYS A 100 45.26 23.01 -22.48
N GLU A 101 45.62 21.74 -22.41
CA GLU A 101 47.01 21.32 -22.27
C GLU A 101 47.77 21.53 -23.59
N ASN A 102 47.18 21.15 -24.72
CA ASN A 102 47.76 21.38 -26.06
C ASN A 102 47.98 22.87 -26.35
N SER A 103 47.03 23.74 -26.00
CA SER A 103 47.22 25.19 -26.20
C SER A 103 48.42 25.75 -25.42
N LYS A 104 48.68 25.22 -24.21
CA LYS A 104 49.85 25.63 -23.41
C LYS A 104 51.16 25.07 -23.99
N ILE A 105 51.13 23.84 -24.49
CA ILE A 105 52.28 23.21 -25.15
C ILE A 105 52.67 24.00 -26.41
N GLU A 106 51.69 24.41 -27.23
CA GLU A 106 51.95 25.23 -28.42
C GLU A 106 52.54 26.60 -28.06
N GLU A 107 52.04 27.25 -27.01
CA GLU A 107 52.58 28.53 -26.54
C GLU A 107 54.04 28.39 -26.06
N LEU A 108 54.33 27.34 -25.29
CA LEU A 108 55.70 27.05 -24.84
C LEU A 108 56.62 26.70 -26.02
N ALA A 109 56.15 25.90 -26.98
CA ALA A 109 56.92 25.54 -28.17
C ALA A 109 57.29 26.79 -29.00
N ARG A 110 56.38 27.75 -29.12
CA ARG A 110 56.65 29.02 -29.80
C ARG A 110 57.72 29.84 -29.06
N LYS A 111 57.60 29.96 -27.73
CA LYS A 111 58.59 30.67 -26.90
C LYS A 111 59.98 30.04 -26.97
N VAL A 112 60.08 28.71 -26.96
CA VAL A 112 61.38 28.02 -27.11
C VAL A 112 62.00 28.34 -28.46
N LYS A 113 61.22 28.30 -29.54
CA LYS A 113 61.71 28.61 -30.88
C LYS A 113 62.19 30.06 -31.01
N GLU A 114 61.46 31.02 -30.44
CA GLU A 114 61.87 32.42 -30.40
C GLU A 114 63.17 32.65 -29.61
N LEU A 115 63.41 31.87 -28.55
CA LEU A 115 64.65 31.94 -27.77
C LEU A 115 65.84 31.36 -28.56
N GLU A 116 65.64 30.23 -29.25
CA GLU A 116 66.67 29.60 -30.09
C GLU A 116 67.09 30.50 -31.27
N GLU A 117 66.13 31.19 -31.90
CA GLU A 117 66.41 32.19 -32.94
C GLU A 117 67.18 33.40 -32.39
N ARG A 118 66.95 33.81 -31.13
CA ARG A 118 67.71 34.89 -30.49
C ARG A 118 69.14 34.48 -30.14
N GLU A 119 69.34 33.25 -29.67
CA GLU A 119 70.65 32.70 -29.30
C GLU A 119 71.54 32.50 -30.54
N THR A 120 70.95 32.16 -31.69
CA THR A 120 71.69 32.00 -32.96
C THR A 120 72.03 33.33 -33.65
N VAL A 121 71.25 34.39 -33.41
CA VAL A 121 71.50 35.74 -33.98
C VAL A 121 72.46 36.58 -33.11
N ASN A 122 72.67 36.21 -31.85
CA ASN A 122 73.54 36.94 -30.93
C ASN A 122 74.42 35.96 -30.10
N PRO A 123 75.42 35.30 -30.72
CA PRO A 123 76.33 34.37 -30.02
C PRO A 123 77.26 35.07 -29.01
#